data_AF-A0A7C6WX66-F1
#
_entry.id   AF-A0A7C6WX66-F1
#
_cell.length_a   1.000
_cell.length_b   1.000
_cell.length_c   1.000
_cell.angle_alpha   90.00
_cell.angle_beta   90.00
_cell.angle_gamma   90.00
#
_symmetry.space_group_name_H-M   'P 1'
#
loop_
_entity.id
_entity.type
_entity.pdbx_description
1 polymer ?
#
loop_
_entity_poly.entity_id
_entity_poly.type
_entity_poly.pdbx_seq_one_letter_code
_entity_poly.pdbx_strand_id
1 'polypeptide(L)'
;MTKKISESELQQFRYFDPALKANVMEAYLIRGMKMNEVAKLFFNSDYSFDVSLIHRCYNFSDRNSGRYSANSNFVRKYGYRVTKRDIEEFINIYPDGTFKQGITFDDFLLKKIARMKKANHNQNVKTHTQYQPSKQYHPQDSFLLTRVPLKLTMQEIRQVTSKITQIQILVMV
;
A
#
# COMPACT_ATOMS: atom_id res chain seq x y z
N MET A 1 -21.63 -24.41 -12.26
CA MET A 1 -21.82 -24.71 -10.82
C MET A 1 -21.15 -23.62 -10.00
N THR A 2 -21.91 -22.74 -9.37
CA THR A 2 -21.40 -21.87 -8.30
C THR A 2 -20.96 -22.79 -7.15
N LYS A 3 -19.65 -22.95 -6.95
CA LYS A 3 -19.11 -23.72 -5.81
C LYS A 3 -19.54 -23.01 -4.52
N LYS A 4 -20.65 -23.47 -3.93
CA LYS A 4 -21.18 -22.96 -2.67
C LYS A 4 -20.25 -23.44 -1.55
N ILE A 5 -19.58 -22.51 -0.89
CA ILE A 5 -18.76 -22.79 0.30
C ILE A 5 -19.72 -23.14 1.45
N SER A 6 -19.54 -24.30 2.08
CA SER A 6 -20.37 -24.71 3.22
C SER A 6 -20.01 -23.92 4.48
N GLU A 7 -20.87 -23.93 5.50
CA GLU A 7 -20.55 -23.26 6.78
C GLU A 7 -19.38 -23.95 7.50
N SER A 8 -19.22 -25.27 7.35
CA SER A 8 -18.07 -26.00 7.91
C SER A 8 -16.75 -25.59 7.23
N GLU A 9 -16.76 -25.42 5.91
CA GLU A 9 -15.62 -24.90 5.15
C GLU A 9 -15.29 -23.46 5.54
N LEU A 10 -16.32 -22.62 5.74
CA LEU A 10 -16.14 -21.25 6.19
C LEU A 10 -15.54 -21.19 7.59
N GLN A 11 -15.99 -22.06 8.49
CA GLN A 11 -15.45 -22.15 9.84
C GLN A 11 -13.98 -22.60 9.82
N GLN A 12 -13.63 -23.61 9.02
CA GLN A 12 -12.24 -24.01 8.82
C GLN A 12 -11.39 -22.86 8.27
N PHE A 13 -11.91 -22.12 7.29
CA PHE A 13 -11.24 -20.94 6.76
C PHE A 13 -10.97 -19.87 7.82
N ARG A 14 -11.93 -19.63 8.74
CA ARG A 14 -11.78 -18.66 9.84
C ARG A 14 -10.66 -19.06 10.81
N TYR A 15 -10.43 -20.35 11.01
CA TYR A 15 -9.37 -20.85 11.91
C TYR A 15 -7.96 -20.68 11.36
N PHE A 16 -7.77 -20.51 10.05
CA PHE A 16 -6.43 -20.24 9.53
C PHE A 16 -5.93 -18.88 9.99
N ASP A 17 -4.70 -18.86 10.50
CA ASP A 17 -3.98 -17.65 10.85
C ASP A 17 -3.89 -16.68 9.63
N PRO A 18 -4.09 -15.36 9.82
CA PRO A 18 -3.98 -14.38 8.73
C PRO A 18 -2.64 -14.40 8.00
N ALA A 19 -1.52 -14.63 8.70
CA ALA A 19 -0.21 -14.69 8.04
C ALA A 19 -0.08 -15.97 7.21
N LEU A 20 -0.60 -17.10 7.69
CA LEU A 20 -0.71 -18.32 6.88
C LEU A 20 -1.52 -18.09 5.61
N LYS A 21 -2.70 -17.46 5.70
CA LYS A 21 -3.53 -17.09 4.53
C LYS A 21 -2.72 -16.26 3.53
N ALA A 22 -1.99 -15.25 4.02
CA ALA A 22 -1.17 -14.39 3.18
C ALA A 22 -0.03 -15.15 2.48
N ASN A 23 0.68 -16.01 3.21
CA ASN A 23 1.80 -16.81 2.69
C ASN A 23 1.33 -17.79 1.60
N VAL A 24 0.20 -18.47 1.83
CA VAL A 24 -0.42 -19.37 0.84
C VAL A 24 -0.79 -18.60 -0.42
N MET A 25 -1.45 -17.45 -0.27
CA MET A 25 -1.84 -16.60 -1.39
C MET A 25 -0.64 -16.05 -2.17
N GLU A 26 0.42 -15.63 -1.49
CA GLU A 26 1.66 -15.17 -2.13
C GLU A 26 2.32 -16.28 -2.94
N ALA A 27 2.48 -17.47 -2.34
CA ALA A 27 3.11 -18.62 -2.99
C ALA A 27 2.39 -19.04 -4.26
N TYR A 28 1.05 -19.05 -4.24
CA TYR A 28 0.26 -19.42 -5.39
C TYR A 28 0.16 -18.27 -6.42
N LEU A 29 -0.28 -17.08 -6.02
CA LEU A 29 -0.69 -16.02 -6.94
C LEU A 29 0.47 -15.17 -7.46
N ILE A 30 1.51 -14.97 -6.65
CA ILE A 30 2.68 -14.14 -6.99
C ILE A 30 3.83 -15.02 -7.45
N ARG A 31 4.21 -16.02 -6.64
CA ARG A 31 5.35 -16.91 -6.96
C ARG A 31 5.02 -17.96 -8.02
N GLY A 32 3.73 -18.22 -8.28
CA GLY A 32 3.32 -19.14 -9.34
C GLY A 32 3.54 -20.62 -9.03
N MET A 33 3.56 -20.98 -7.75
CA MET A 33 3.64 -22.39 -7.35
C MET A 33 2.35 -23.14 -7.69
N LYS A 34 2.43 -24.46 -7.85
CA LYS A 34 1.26 -25.33 -8.00
C LYS A 34 0.59 -25.55 -6.63
N MET A 35 -0.72 -25.79 -6.61
CA MET A 35 -1.46 -25.91 -5.34
C MET A 35 -0.95 -27.06 -4.45
N ASN A 36 -0.50 -28.18 -5.02
CA ASN A 36 0.08 -29.29 -4.27
C ASN A 36 1.45 -28.93 -3.66
N GLU A 37 2.27 -28.16 -4.37
CA GLU A 37 3.55 -27.66 -3.84
C GLU A 37 3.31 -26.70 -2.66
N VAL A 38 2.30 -25.82 -2.78
CA VAL A 38 1.87 -24.92 -1.70
C VAL A 38 1.31 -25.72 -0.52
N ALA A 39 0.51 -26.75 -0.79
CA ALA A 39 -0.04 -27.63 0.25
C ALA A 39 1.07 -28.34 1.03
N LYS A 40 2.08 -28.85 0.32
CA LYS A 40 3.23 -29.50 0.93
C LYS A 40 4.04 -28.53 1.79
N LEU A 41 4.24 -27.30 1.29
CA LEU A 41 5.05 -26.29 1.97
C LEU A 41 4.42 -25.79 3.28
N PHE A 42 3.10 -25.57 3.31
CA PHE A 42 2.45 -24.91 4.45
C PHE A 42 1.61 -25.83 5.33
N PHE A 43 1.20 -26.99 4.83
CA PHE A 43 0.33 -27.92 5.54
C PHE A 43 0.94 -29.32 5.66
N ASN A 44 2.17 -29.53 5.15
CA ASN A 44 2.81 -30.84 5.03
C ASN A 44 1.89 -31.91 4.40
N SER A 45 1.04 -31.48 3.46
CA SER A 45 -0.03 -32.30 2.89
C SER A 45 0.12 -32.39 1.37
N ASP A 46 -0.16 -33.56 0.81
CA ASP A 46 -0.23 -33.74 -0.64
C ASP A 46 -1.62 -33.34 -1.19
N TYR A 47 -2.59 -33.08 -0.30
CA TYR A 47 -3.94 -32.65 -0.64
C TYR A 47 -4.04 -31.11 -0.65
N SER A 48 -4.44 -30.56 -1.79
CA SER A 48 -4.57 -29.10 -2.00
C SER A 48 -5.88 -28.50 -1.50
N PHE A 49 -6.62 -29.21 -0.64
CA PHE A 49 -7.93 -28.77 -0.18
C PHE A 49 -7.86 -27.44 0.57
N ASP A 50 -6.99 -27.31 1.57
CA ASP A 50 -6.86 -26.09 2.37
C ASP A 50 -6.41 -24.89 1.54
N VAL A 51 -5.46 -25.11 0.62
CA VAL A 51 -5.04 -24.11 -0.35
C VAL A 51 -6.22 -23.66 -1.20
N SER A 52 -6.98 -24.62 -1.77
CA SER A 52 -8.15 -24.32 -2.58
C SER A 52 -9.22 -23.58 -1.77
N LEU A 53 -9.45 -23.96 -0.52
CA LEU A 53 -10.41 -23.33 0.37
C LEU A 53 -10.05 -21.85 0.61
N ILE A 54 -8.80 -21.55 1.00
CA ILE A 54 -8.32 -20.18 1.17
C ILE A 54 -8.57 -19.35 -0.08
N HIS A 55 -8.21 -19.88 -1.26
CA HIS A 55 -8.40 -19.18 -2.52
C HIS A 55 -9.88 -18.95 -2.87
N ARG A 56 -10.75 -19.95 -2.70
CA ARG A 56 -12.18 -19.83 -2.97
C ARG A 56 -12.85 -18.81 -2.05
N CYS A 57 -12.51 -18.80 -0.76
CA CYS A 57 -13.04 -17.82 0.20
C CYS A 57 -12.72 -16.36 -0.19
N TYR A 58 -11.64 -16.14 -0.94
CA TYR A 58 -11.25 -14.83 -1.49
C TYR A 58 -11.62 -14.64 -2.97
N ASN A 59 -12.63 -15.36 -3.48
CA ASN A 59 -13.12 -15.26 -4.87
C ASN A 59 -12.11 -15.58 -5.98
N PHE A 60 -11.05 -16.35 -5.69
CA PHE A 60 -10.21 -16.89 -6.75
C PHE A 60 -10.87 -18.13 -7.36
N SER A 61 -11.35 -17.98 -8.59
CA SER A 61 -11.84 -19.06 -9.44
C SER A 61 -10.84 -19.33 -10.57
N ASP A 62 -10.74 -20.59 -11.02
CA ASP A 62 -9.85 -21.04 -12.11
C ASP A 62 -8.34 -21.04 -11.79
N ARG A 63 -7.54 -21.34 -12.82
CA ARG A 63 -6.07 -21.39 -12.73
C ARG A 63 -5.50 -19.98 -12.63
N ASN A 64 -5.26 -19.53 -11.40
CA ASN A 64 -4.71 -18.20 -11.09
C ASN A 64 -3.26 -18.23 -10.60
N SER A 65 -2.59 -19.38 -10.69
CA SER A 65 -1.18 -19.47 -10.30
C SER A 65 -0.35 -18.46 -11.10
N GLY A 66 0.44 -17.64 -10.39
CA GLY A 66 1.30 -16.64 -11.01
C GLY A 66 0.58 -15.49 -11.71
N ARG A 67 -0.73 -15.33 -11.50
CA ARG A 67 -1.56 -14.25 -12.07
C ARG A 67 -0.99 -12.86 -11.79
N TYR A 68 -0.30 -12.69 -10.65
CA TYR A 68 0.36 -11.45 -10.26
C TYR A 68 1.89 -11.59 -10.13
N SER A 69 2.48 -12.56 -10.82
CA SER A 69 3.94 -12.65 -10.92
C SER A 69 4.54 -11.37 -11.53
N ALA A 70 5.83 -11.13 -11.29
CA ALA A 70 6.51 -9.90 -11.72
C ALA A 70 6.38 -9.61 -13.23
N ASN A 71 6.30 -10.67 -14.05
CA ASN A 71 6.19 -10.57 -15.51
C ASN A 71 4.76 -10.84 -16.02
N SER A 72 3.77 -10.86 -15.13
CA SER A 72 2.38 -11.16 -15.47
C SER A 72 1.73 -10.07 -16.34
N ASN A 73 0.63 -10.46 -17.02
CA ASN A 73 -0.22 -9.52 -17.75
C ASN A 73 -0.74 -8.39 -16.87
N PHE A 74 -1.04 -8.67 -15.59
CA PHE A 74 -1.51 -7.66 -14.66
C PHE A 74 -0.46 -6.56 -14.46
N VAL A 75 0.79 -6.95 -14.15
CA VAL A 75 1.88 -6.01 -13.93
C VAL A 75 2.16 -5.19 -15.19
N ARG A 76 2.20 -5.84 -16.36
CA ARG A 76 2.41 -5.15 -17.65
C ARG A 76 1.29 -4.16 -17.98
N LYS A 77 0.03 -4.54 -17.74
CA LYS A 77 -1.12 -3.71 -18.07
C LYS A 77 -1.25 -2.49 -17.17
N TYR A 78 -1.01 -2.65 -15.88
CA TYR A 78 -1.28 -1.59 -14.90
C TYR A 78 -0.02 -0.89 -14.37
N GLY A 79 1.18 -1.38 -14.72
CA GLY A 79 2.44 -0.85 -14.22
C GLY A 79 2.58 -0.97 -12.70
N TYR A 80 1.88 -1.93 -12.09
CA TYR A 80 1.82 -2.10 -10.64
C TYR A 80 2.34 -3.47 -10.24
N ARG A 81 3.40 -3.50 -9.44
CA ARG A 81 3.95 -4.74 -8.88
C ARG A 81 3.17 -5.13 -7.63
N VAL A 82 2.42 -6.22 -7.71
CA VAL A 82 1.70 -6.79 -6.57
C VAL A 82 2.70 -7.45 -5.61
N THR A 83 2.48 -7.24 -4.32
CA THR A 83 3.34 -7.70 -3.23
C THR A 83 2.54 -8.46 -2.17
N LYS A 84 3.24 -9.18 -1.29
CA LYS A 84 2.63 -9.78 -0.10
C LYS A 84 1.86 -8.77 0.75
N ARG A 85 2.36 -7.53 0.85
CA ARG A 85 1.70 -6.46 1.60
C ARG A 85 0.32 -6.11 1.05
N ASP A 86 0.11 -6.21 -0.26
CA ASP A 86 -1.21 -6.01 -0.87
C ASP A 86 -2.18 -7.13 -0.46
N ILE A 87 -1.68 -8.36 -0.37
CA ILE A 87 -2.45 -9.52 0.09
C ILE A 87 -2.80 -9.35 1.57
N GLU A 88 -1.84 -8.97 2.41
CA GLU A 88 -2.05 -8.72 3.84
C GLU A 88 -3.07 -7.60 4.08
N GLU A 89 -2.98 -6.49 3.35
CA GLU A 89 -3.96 -5.40 3.42
C GLU A 89 -5.36 -5.89 3.04
N PHE A 90 -5.47 -6.70 1.97
CA PHE A 90 -6.74 -7.27 1.53
C PHE A 90 -7.34 -8.22 2.59
N ILE A 91 -6.52 -9.10 3.17
CA ILE A 91 -6.94 -10.02 4.24
C ILE A 91 -7.39 -9.25 5.48
N ASN A 92 -6.67 -8.18 5.85
CA ASN A 92 -7.02 -7.35 7.01
C ASN A 92 -8.35 -6.61 6.82
N ILE A 93 -8.67 -6.19 5.60
CA ILE A 93 -9.96 -5.56 5.28
C ILE A 93 -11.09 -6.61 5.24
N TYR A 94 -10.79 -7.83 4.81
CA TYR A 94 -11.77 -8.91 4.61
C TYR A 94 -11.38 -10.20 5.36
N PRO A 95 -11.36 -10.20 6.71
CA PRO A 95 -10.86 -11.34 7.48
C PRO A 95 -11.68 -12.63 7.29
N ASP A 96 -12.97 -12.49 7.01
CA ASP A 96 -13.93 -13.57 6.74
C ASP A 96 -14.00 -13.98 5.26
N GLY A 97 -13.07 -13.48 4.43
CA GLY A 97 -13.11 -13.68 2.99
C GLY A 97 -14.09 -12.73 2.30
N THR A 98 -14.14 -12.84 0.98
CA THR A 98 -14.94 -11.96 0.11
C THR A 98 -16.02 -12.70 -0.68
N PHE A 99 -16.13 -14.02 -0.52
CA PHE A 99 -17.00 -14.84 -1.36
C PHE A 99 -18.48 -14.42 -1.32
N LYS A 100 -18.99 -13.99 -0.16
CA LYS A 100 -20.40 -13.55 -0.01
C LYS A 100 -20.64 -12.19 -0.65
N GLN A 101 -19.62 -11.32 -0.64
CA GLN A 101 -19.69 -9.95 -1.13
C GLN A 101 -19.39 -9.85 -2.63
N GLY A 102 -18.83 -10.89 -3.24
CA GLY A 102 -18.42 -10.89 -4.65
C GLY A 102 -17.23 -9.96 -4.97
N ILE A 103 -16.51 -9.49 -3.95
CA ILE A 103 -15.34 -8.61 -4.13
C ILE A 103 -14.14 -9.45 -4.53
N THR A 104 -13.49 -9.12 -5.64
CA THR A 104 -12.27 -9.81 -6.08
C THR A 104 -11.01 -9.05 -5.63
N PHE A 105 -9.88 -9.75 -5.62
CA PHE A 105 -8.60 -9.10 -5.37
C PHE A 105 -8.22 -8.11 -6.47
N ASP A 106 -8.64 -8.36 -7.73
CA ASP A 106 -8.48 -7.39 -8.82
C ASP A 106 -9.23 -6.09 -8.51
N ASP A 107 -10.48 -6.16 -8.04
CA ASP A 107 -11.26 -4.96 -7.67
C ASP A 107 -10.55 -4.14 -6.59
N PHE A 108 -10.01 -4.82 -5.58
CA PHE A 108 -9.23 -4.21 -4.52
C PHE A 108 -7.97 -3.52 -5.06
N LEU A 109 -7.18 -4.22 -5.88
CA LEU A 109 -5.94 -3.69 -6.46
C LEU A 109 -6.22 -2.50 -7.39
N LEU A 110 -7.24 -2.57 -8.23
CA LEU A 110 -7.61 -1.49 -9.15
C LEU A 110 -8.05 -0.24 -8.39
N LYS A 111 -8.84 -0.39 -7.32
CA LYS A 111 -9.19 0.72 -6.43
C LYS A 111 -7.94 1.31 -5.77
N LYS A 112 -6.99 0.48 -5.32
CA LYS A 112 -5.72 0.94 -4.74
C LYS A 112 -4.89 1.73 -5.75
N ILE A 113 -4.69 1.20 -6.96
CA ILE A 113 -3.95 1.87 -8.04
C ILE A 113 -4.59 3.22 -8.40
N ALA A 114 -5.92 3.28 -8.49
CA ALA A 114 -6.63 4.54 -8.77
C ALA A 114 -6.43 5.58 -7.65
N ARG A 115 -6.47 5.17 -6.38
CA ARG A 115 -6.19 6.05 -5.23
C ARG A 115 -4.78 6.61 -5.29
N MET A 116 -3.77 5.78 -5.59
CA MET A 116 -2.38 6.21 -5.72
C MET A 116 -2.19 7.23 -6.86
N LYS A 117 -2.80 6.99 -8.02
CA LYS A 117 -2.75 7.95 -9.15
C LYS A 117 -3.35 9.31 -8.78
N LYS A 118 -4.49 9.33 -8.10
CA LYS A 118 -5.13 10.57 -7.63
C LYS A 118 -4.26 11.30 -6.60
N ALA A 119 -3.67 10.58 -5.65
CA ALA A 119 -2.77 11.17 -4.66
C ALA A 119 -1.54 11.82 -5.31
N ASN A 120 -0.91 11.15 -6.28
CA ASN A 120 0.24 11.67 -7.01
C ASN A 120 -0.14 12.89 -7.88
N HIS A 121 -1.31 12.87 -8.52
CA HIS A 121 -1.81 14.03 -9.25
C HIS A 121 -2.00 15.23 -8.33
N ASN A 122 -2.62 15.03 -7.16
CA ASN A 122 -2.83 16.11 -6.19
C ASN A 122 -1.52 16.65 -5.59
N GLN A 123 -0.47 15.82 -5.46
CA GLN A 123 0.84 16.29 -5.03
C GLN A 123 1.53 17.14 -6.12
N ASN A 124 1.45 16.72 -7.39
CA ASN A 124 2.00 17.50 -8.51
C ASN A 124 1.25 18.82 -8.73
N VAL A 125 -0.07 18.86 -8.51
CA VAL A 125 -0.83 20.12 -8.59
C VAL A 125 -0.38 21.09 -7.49
N LYS A 126 -0.16 20.60 -6.26
CA LYS A 126 0.30 21.44 -5.14
C LYS A 126 1.71 22.00 -5.33
N THR A 127 2.62 21.24 -5.93
CA THR A 127 4.00 21.71 -6.20
C THR A 127 4.10 22.69 -7.37
N HIS A 128 3.16 22.66 -8.33
CA HIS A 128 3.11 23.62 -9.43
C HIS A 128 2.34 24.91 -9.15
N THR A 129 1.56 25.00 -8.06
CA THR A 129 0.87 26.24 -7.65
C THR A 129 1.69 27.17 -6.74
N GLN A 130 2.96 26.88 -6.45
CA GLN A 130 3.77 27.72 -5.57
C GLN A 130 4.97 28.35 -6.30
N TYR A 131 4.69 29.17 -7.30
CA TYR A 131 5.45 30.39 -7.59
C TYR A 131 4.58 31.31 -8.45
N GLN A 132 3.82 32.19 -7.80
CA GLN A 132 3.36 33.42 -8.45
C GLN A 132 4.40 34.49 -8.15
N PRO A 133 5.19 34.96 -9.14
CA PRO A 133 5.99 36.14 -8.93
C PRO A 133 5.01 37.29 -8.64
N SER A 134 5.14 37.89 -7.46
CA SER A 134 4.38 39.07 -7.07
C SER A 134 4.56 40.15 -8.13
N LYS A 135 3.44 40.68 -8.63
CA LYS A 135 3.42 41.77 -9.61
C LYS A 135 4.34 42.90 -9.16
N GLN A 136 5.17 43.32 -10.11
CA GLN A 136 6.10 44.44 -10.04
C GLN A 136 5.33 45.71 -9.65
N TYR A 137 5.58 46.23 -8.44
CA TYR A 137 5.08 47.53 -8.01
C TYR A 137 6.12 48.60 -8.40
N HIS A 138 5.73 49.50 -9.30
CA HIS A 138 6.17 50.89 -9.30
C HIS A 138 4.88 51.69 -9.12
N PRO A 139 4.84 52.64 -8.18
CA PRO A 139 5.22 54.00 -8.58
C PRO A 139 5.92 54.82 -7.49
N GLN A 140 6.63 55.82 -7.98
CA GLN A 140 7.08 57.00 -7.26
C GLN A 140 5.86 57.69 -6.65
N ASP A 141 5.84 57.83 -5.32
CA ASP A 141 5.27 58.97 -4.59
C ASP A 141 5.66 58.84 -3.11
N SER A 142 6.38 59.85 -2.63
CA SER A 142 6.88 59.94 -1.26
C SER A 142 5.77 60.38 -0.31
N PHE A 143 5.76 59.93 0.94
CA PHE A 143 5.85 60.77 2.16
C PHE A 143 5.44 59.97 3.43
N LEU A 144 6.47 59.63 4.22
CA LEU A 144 6.60 59.68 5.69
C LEU A 144 5.88 58.72 6.67
N LEU A 145 6.72 58.33 7.66
CA LEU A 145 6.49 57.70 8.98
C LEU A 145 6.12 56.20 8.99
N THR A 146 6.79 55.28 9.69
CA THR A 146 7.77 55.31 10.79
C THR A 146 8.65 54.05 10.70
N ARG A 147 9.95 54.19 10.97
CA ARG A 147 10.89 53.06 11.02
C ARG A 147 10.71 52.28 12.33
N VAL A 148 10.41 50.99 12.25
CA VAL A 148 10.67 50.04 13.35
C VAL A 148 11.86 49.18 12.94
N PRO A 149 13.01 49.24 13.65
CA PRO A 149 14.14 48.37 13.33
C PRO A 149 13.95 46.99 13.99
N LEU A 150 13.78 45.94 13.19
CA LEU A 150 14.03 44.57 13.65
C LEU A 150 15.55 44.34 13.67
N LYS A 151 16.19 44.69 14.78
CA LYS A 151 17.50 44.16 15.16
C LYS A 151 17.28 42.74 15.69
N LEU A 152 17.53 41.72 14.88
CA LEU A 152 17.89 40.42 15.43
C LEU A 152 19.35 40.50 15.89
N THR A 153 19.58 40.23 17.17
CA THR A 153 20.94 40.22 17.73
C THR A 153 21.60 38.88 17.46
N MET A 154 22.92 38.88 17.24
CA MET A 154 23.75 37.69 17.02
C MET A 154 23.67 36.62 18.13
N GLN A 155 23.02 36.91 19.25
CA GLN A 155 22.77 35.95 20.34
C GLN A 155 21.62 34.98 20.02
N GLU A 156 20.63 35.35 19.22
CA GLU A 156 19.51 34.48 18.85
C GLU A 156 19.93 33.41 17.81
N ILE A 157 20.88 33.73 16.94
CA ILE A 157 21.43 32.77 15.94
C ILE A 157 22.21 31.63 16.61
N ARG A 158 22.87 31.89 17.75
CA ARG A 158 23.65 30.87 18.49
C ARG A 158 22.78 29.83 19.19
N GLN A 159 21.54 30.16 19.56
CA GLN A 159 20.62 29.16 20.16
C GLN A 159 20.10 28.15 19.13
N VAL A 160 19.94 28.56 17.86
CA VAL A 160 19.47 27.64 16.80
C VAL A 160 20.58 26.66 16.38
N THR A 161 21.85 27.11 16.37
CA THR A 161 22.99 26.24 15.99
C THR A 161 23.38 25.24 17.09
N SER A 162 23.19 25.56 18.38
CA SER A 162 23.49 24.63 19.48
C SER A 162 22.52 23.43 19.57
N LYS A 163 21.28 23.55 19.08
CA LYS A 163 20.29 22.46 19.12
C LYS A 163 20.48 21.42 18.02
N ILE A 164 21.15 21.78 16.92
CA ILE A 164 21.43 20.85 15.81
C ILE A 164 22.56 19.88 16.18
N THR A 165 23.58 20.34 16.93
CA THR A 165 24.73 19.50 17.29
C THR A 165 24.41 18.45 18.36
N GLN A 166 23.46 18.71 19.28
CA GLN A 166 23.08 17.73 20.31
C GLN A 166 22.26 16.54 19.76
N ILE A 167 21.52 16.72 18.66
CA ILE A 167 20.73 15.63 18.06
C ILE A 167 21.62 14.64 17.29
N GLN A 168 22.77 15.07 16.76
CA GLN A 168 23.69 14.17 16.05
C GLN A 168 24.48 13.23 16.96
N ILE A 169 24.63 13.53 18.25
CA ILE A 169 25.37 12.66 19.19
C ILE A 169 24.49 11.55 19.75
N LEU A 170 23.15 11.73 19.83
CA LEU A 170 22.24 10.72 20.38
C LEU A 170 21.91 9.56 19.40
N VAL A 171 22.37 9.62 18.15
CA VAL A 171 22.15 8.57 17.13
C VAL A 171 23.40 7.70 16.90
N MET A 172 24.48 7.90 17.68
CA MET A 172 25.72 7.13 17.57
C MET A 172 26.19 6.53 18.92
N VAL A 173 25.26 6.08 19.77
CA VAL A 173 25.54 5.17 20.90
C VAL A 173 24.58 3.99 20.83
#